data_AF-A0A519W430-F1
#
_entry.id   AF-A0A519W430-F1
#
_cell.length_a   1.000
_cell.length_b   1.000
_cell.length_c   1.000
_cell.angle_alpha   90.00
_cell.angle_beta   90.00
_cell.angle_gamma   90.00
#
_symmetry.space_group_name_H-M   'P 1'
#
loop_
_entity.id
_entity.type
_entity.pdbx_description
1 polymer ?
#
loop_
_entity_poly.entity_id
_entity_poly.type
_entity_poly.pdbx_seq_one_letter_code
_entity_poly.pdbx_strand_id
1 'polypeptide(L)'
;MYLFPLVIIALVYSLIAEERESGIWPLLKSQTNQLSKLIWKKFMVRTVAVYLTSIILLIAAVLYLHLPTDQNLLAVMVIIWLYLAFWFAVSFFVISLSKSSSYNASVLVALWVLLCVVLPASLNLVLTQKYSVPEALQNVINQREGYHEKWDMPKEVTMKPFFEHYPQLKQYPFPADKTFSWFWYYGMQQMGDDQAFESRKSVAEKLKLRQHFTSIAALFLPTVQTQLGINEVAGTDLNAHLAFQEAYRSFHEKTRLQFYPAIFLEHGIETTKVSSTKLETFAPATIKDWTRLVSLSLLTILFLTLTFRNLREIQIVK
;
A
#
# COMPACT_ATOMS: atom_id res chain seq x y z
N MET A 1 7.95 10.75 0.08
CA MET A 1 8.86 9.60 0.31
C MET A 1 10.29 9.92 -0.11
N TYR A 2 10.56 10.35 -1.34
CA TYR A 2 11.94 10.52 -1.83
C TYR A 2 12.64 11.84 -1.47
N LEU A 3 11.88 12.95 -1.40
CA LEU A 3 12.45 14.30 -1.26
C LEU A 3 12.95 14.63 0.15
N PHE A 4 12.14 14.36 1.19
CA PHE A 4 12.53 14.62 2.58
C PHE A 4 13.87 13.98 2.97
N PRO A 5 14.14 12.70 2.64
CA PRO A 5 15.44 12.10 2.87
C PRO A 5 16.60 12.91 2.28
N LEU A 6 16.48 13.36 1.03
CA LEU A 6 17.52 14.16 0.37
C LEU A 6 17.73 15.51 1.05
N VAL A 7 16.64 16.18 1.46
CA VAL A 7 16.71 17.44 2.22
C VAL A 7 17.41 17.22 3.56
N ILE A 8 17.07 16.15 4.28
CA ILE A 8 17.73 15.79 5.54
C ILE A 8 19.22 15.55 5.31
N ILE A 9 19.59 14.78 4.28
CA ILE A 9 20.99 14.52 3.95
C ILE A 9 21.74 15.83 3.67
N ALA A 10 21.18 16.69 2.81
CA ALA A 10 21.80 17.97 2.44
C ALA A 10 21.99 18.90 3.65
N LEU A 11 21.06 18.91 4.61
CA LEU A 11 21.18 19.73 5.81
C LEU A 11 22.18 19.19 6.83
N VAL A 12 22.44 17.88 6.84
CA VAL A 12 23.11 17.22 7.96
C VAL A 12 24.50 16.72 7.58
N TYR A 13 24.79 16.34 6.33
CA TYR A 13 26.01 15.60 5.94
C TYR A 13 27.34 16.21 6.43
N SER A 14 27.45 17.54 6.49
CA SER A 14 28.67 18.26 6.89
C SER A 14 28.73 18.60 8.40
N LEU A 15 27.67 18.33 9.18
CA LEU A 15 27.45 18.89 10.53
C LEU A 15 28.67 18.84 11.46
N ILE A 16 29.35 17.69 11.53
CA ILE A 16 30.55 17.49 12.36
C ILE A 16 31.83 17.68 11.54
N ALA A 17 31.80 17.25 10.28
CA ALA A 17 32.98 17.23 9.42
C ALA A 17 33.46 18.65 9.08
N GLU A 18 32.54 19.58 8.82
CA GLU A 18 32.84 20.97 8.49
C GLU A 18 33.59 21.69 9.60
N GLU A 19 33.23 21.45 10.86
CA GLU A 19 33.94 22.02 12.03
C GLU A 19 35.38 21.52 12.14
N ARG A 20 35.64 20.28 11.70
CA ARG A 20 36.98 19.69 11.69
C ARG A 20 37.81 20.17 10.50
N GLU A 21 37.20 20.16 9.32
CA GLU A 21 37.82 20.57 8.05
C GLU A 21 38.17 22.06 8.06
N SER A 22 37.36 22.90 8.72
CA SER A 22 37.62 24.34 8.91
C SER A 22 38.59 24.67 10.05
N GLY A 23 39.08 23.68 10.80
CA GLY A 23 39.98 23.90 11.92
C GLY A 23 39.35 24.54 13.16
N ILE A 24 38.02 24.67 13.21
CA ILE A 24 37.27 25.23 14.35
C ILE A 24 37.17 24.22 15.51
N TRP A 25 37.30 22.92 15.22
CA TRP A 25 37.14 21.84 16.19
C TRP A 25 38.01 21.95 17.46
N PRO A 26 39.31 22.29 17.42
CA PRO A 26 40.12 22.50 18.62
C PRO A 26 39.64 23.68 19.47
N LEU A 27 39.15 24.76 18.82
CA LEU A 27 38.59 25.92 19.52
C LEU A 27 37.28 25.56 20.23
N LEU A 28 36.43 24.75 19.61
CA LEU A 28 35.20 24.28 20.26
C LEU A 28 35.51 23.36 21.44
N LYS A 29 36.52 22.50 21.33
CA LYS A 29 36.99 21.64 22.43
C LYS A 29 37.52 22.45 23.62
N SER A 30 38.21 23.57 23.39
CA SER A 30 38.75 24.39 24.49
C SER A 30 37.70 25.26 25.19
N GLN A 31 36.61 25.62 24.50
CA GLN A 31 35.55 26.48 25.03
C GLN A 31 34.49 25.71 25.84
N THR A 32 34.32 24.40 25.63
CA THR A 32 33.30 23.64 26.37
C THR A 32 33.65 22.17 26.59
N ASN A 33 33.39 21.68 27.80
CA ASN A 33 33.47 20.25 28.12
C ASN A 33 32.26 19.45 27.58
N GLN A 34 31.25 20.10 26.99
CA GLN A 34 30.00 19.47 26.53
C GLN A 34 29.83 19.51 25.00
N LEU A 35 30.88 19.18 24.24
CA LEU A 35 30.85 19.19 22.77
C LEU A 35 29.71 18.35 22.16
N SER A 36 29.40 17.19 22.74
CA SER A 36 28.28 16.35 22.31
C SER A 36 26.93 17.07 22.41
N LYS A 37 26.73 17.87 23.47
CA LYS A 37 25.51 18.67 23.67
C LYS A 37 25.40 19.79 22.64
N LEU A 38 26.52 20.40 22.24
CA LEU A 38 26.53 21.42 21.18
C LEU A 38 26.15 20.83 19.82
N ILE A 39 26.75 19.69 19.46
CA ILE A 39 26.43 18.96 18.22
C ILE A 39 24.95 18.55 18.22
N TRP A 40 24.46 18.03 19.35
CA TRP A 40 23.05 17.66 19.48
C TRP A 40 22.12 18.86 19.30
N LYS A 41 22.43 20.03 19.86
CA LYS A 41 21.65 21.26 19.63
C LYS A 41 21.63 21.66 18.15
N LYS A 42 22.79 21.68 17.48
CA LYS A 42 22.87 22.01 16.04
C LYS A 42 22.07 21.02 15.20
N PHE A 43 22.12 19.73 15.54
CA PHE A 43 21.32 18.69 14.91
C PHE A 43 19.82 18.93 15.12
N MET A 44 19.39 19.15 16.37
CA MET A 44 17.99 19.38 16.73
C MET A 44 17.39 20.59 16.04
N VAL A 45 18.13 21.69 15.84
CA VAL A 45 17.64 22.85 15.08
C VAL A 45 17.25 22.45 13.65
N ARG A 46 18.07 21.63 12.98
CA ARG A 46 17.80 21.13 11.63
C ARG A 46 16.65 20.13 11.61
N THR A 47 16.55 19.28 12.64
CA THR A 47 15.42 18.37 12.84
C THR A 47 14.12 19.15 12.98
N VAL A 48 14.06 20.11 13.91
CA VAL A 48 12.87 20.95 14.13
C VAL A 48 12.47 21.68 12.86
N ALA A 49 13.42 22.23 12.10
CA ALA A 49 13.10 22.91 10.83
C ALA A 49 12.39 21.99 9.83
N VAL A 50 12.86 20.75 9.65
CA VAL A 50 12.23 19.79 8.73
C VAL A 50 10.85 19.33 9.23
N TYR A 51 10.70 19.09 10.54
CA TYR A 51 9.40 18.75 11.13
C TYR A 51 8.39 19.90 11.00
N LEU A 52 8.81 21.14 11.24
CA LEU A 52 7.97 22.33 11.03
C LEU A 52 7.53 22.44 9.57
N THR A 53 8.44 22.23 8.61
CA THR A 53 8.10 22.17 7.19
C THR A 53 7.05 21.09 6.91
N SER A 54 7.20 19.89 7.50
CA SER A 54 6.21 18.82 7.33
C SER A 54 4.83 19.20 7.89
N ILE A 55 4.78 19.89 9.03
CA ILE A 55 3.55 20.37 9.66
C ILE A 55 2.89 21.44 8.78
N ILE A 56 3.66 22.41 8.28
CA ILE A 56 3.15 23.47 7.39
C ILE A 56 2.54 22.85 6.12
N LEU A 57 3.22 21.87 5.51
CA LEU A 57 2.71 21.17 4.33
C LEU A 57 1.44 20.37 4.64
N LEU A 58 1.36 19.70 5.80
CA LEU A 58 0.16 18.98 6.22
C LEU A 58 -1.02 19.93 6.48
N ILE A 59 -0.79 21.05 7.16
CA ILE A 59 -1.82 22.09 7.38
C ILE A 59 -2.29 22.64 6.04
N ALA A 60 -1.38 22.97 5.13
CA ALA A 60 -1.73 23.44 3.79
C ALA A 60 -2.59 22.41 3.03
N ALA A 61 -2.26 21.12 3.11
CA ALA A 61 -3.03 20.05 2.50
C ALA A 61 -4.44 19.93 3.12
N VAL A 62 -4.55 19.98 4.45
CA VAL A 62 -5.84 19.92 5.17
C VAL A 62 -6.74 21.08 4.76
N LEU A 63 -6.20 22.30 4.71
CA LEU A 63 -6.95 23.49 4.32
C LEU A 63 -7.35 23.46 2.84
N TYR A 64 -6.43 23.10 1.95
CA TYR A 64 -6.67 23.10 0.50
C TYR A 64 -7.68 22.01 0.07
N LEU A 65 -7.53 20.80 0.60
CA LEU A 65 -8.37 19.65 0.26
C LEU A 65 -9.61 19.49 1.17
N HIS A 66 -9.78 20.40 2.15
CA HIS A 66 -10.87 20.34 3.13
C HIS A 66 -10.94 18.98 3.85
N LEU A 67 -9.79 18.46 4.27
CA LEU A 67 -9.71 17.12 4.85
C LEU A 67 -10.32 17.08 6.26
N PRO A 68 -11.04 16.00 6.63
CA PRO A 68 -11.50 15.82 7.99
C PRO A 68 -10.32 15.61 8.94
N THR A 69 -10.40 16.18 10.14
CA THR A 69 -9.43 15.93 11.21
C THR A 69 -9.82 14.65 11.95
N ASP A 70 -9.49 13.51 11.36
CA ASP A 70 -9.85 12.18 11.86
C ASP A 70 -8.61 11.33 12.22
N GLN A 71 -8.86 10.06 12.55
CA GLN A 71 -7.79 9.12 12.88
C GLN A 71 -6.90 8.76 11.68
N ASN A 72 -7.38 8.91 10.44
CA ASN A 72 -6.60 8.64 9.24
C ASN A 72 -5.55 9.73 9.03
N LEU A 73 -5.93 11.01 9.23
CA LEU A 73 -4.98 12.12 9.22
C LEU A 73 -3.89 11.93 10.28
N LEU A 74 -4.28 11.52 11.50
CA LEU A 74 -3.33 11.22 12.58
C LEU A 74 -2.38 10.08 12.18
N ALA A 75 -2.88 9.01 11.56
CA ALA A 75 -2.06 7.89 11.11
C ALA A 75 -1.03 8.31 10.04
N VAL A 76 -1.46 9.09 9.04
CA VAL A 76 -0.54 9.63 8.02
C VAL A 76 0.54 10.50 8.66
N MET A 77 0.17 11.38 9.59
CA MET A 77 1.12 12.23 10.31
C MET A 77 2.16 11.40 11.07
N VAL A 78 1.73 10.39 11.83
CA VAL A 78 2.62 9.50 12.59
C VAL A 78 3.57 8.73 11.67
N ILE A 79 3.06 8.18 10.56
CA ILE A 79 3.88 7.46 9.57
C ILE A 79 4.95 8.38 8.99
N ILE A 80 4.58 9.60 8.59
CA ILE A 80 5.53 10.59 8.05
C ILE A 80 6.58 10.93 9.10
N TRP A 81 6.18 11.21 10.34
CA TRP A 81 7.11 11.59 11.41
C TRP A 81 8.08 10.47 11.77
N LEU A 82 7.62 9.23 11.88
CA LEU A 82 8.53 8.09 12.09
C LEU A 82 9.50 7.91 10.93
N TYR A 83 9.06 8.12 9.69
CA TYR A 83 9.93 8.07 8.53
C TYR A 83 11.00 9.18 8.55
N LEU A 84 10.63 10.40 8.94
CA LEU A 84 11.59 11.50 9.14
C LEU A 84 12.57 11.17 10.26
N ALA A 85 12.09 10.65 11.40
CA ALA A 85 12.93 10.23 12.52
C ALA A 85 13.96 9.18 12.10
N PHE A 86 13.55 8.18 11.31
CA PHE A 86 14.44 7.17 10.76
C PHE A 86 15.57 7.80 9.93
N TRP A 87 15.25 8.69 8.99
CA TRP A 87 16.26 9.33 8.15
C TRP A 87 17.21 10.22 8.95
N PHE A 88 16.69 10.98 9.91
CA PHE A 88 17.53 11.73 10.83
C PHE A 88 18.46 10.81 11.63
N ALA A 89 17.97 9.67 12.12
CA ALA A 89 18.78 8.70 12.87
C ALA A 89 19.90 8.11 12.01
N VAL A 90 19.59 7.69 10.76
CA VAL A 90 20.60 7.19 9.81
C VAL A 90 21.62 8.26 9.46
N SER A 91 21.18 9.48 9.12
CA SER A 91 22.08 10.59 8.81
C SER A 91 23.01 10.89 9.98
N PHE A 92 22.45 10.97 11.19
CA PHE A 92 23.23 11.28 12.38
C PHE A 92 24.21 10.16 12.73
N PHE A 93 23.80 8.90 12.56
CA PHE A 93 24.69 7.75 12.70
C PHE A 93 25.91 7.85 11.77
N VAL A 94 25.71 8.10 10.47
CA VAL A 94 26.83 8.21 9.53
C VAL A 94 27.78 9.34 9.92
N ILE A 95 27.26 10.51 10.27
CA ILE A 95 28.10 11.66 10.63
C ILE A 95 28.82 11.44 11.96
N SER A 96 28.23 10.68 12.89
CA SER A 96 28.87 10.30 14.15
C SER A 96 30.12 9.44 13.95
N LEU A 97 30.30 8.82 12.76
CA LEU A 97 31.52 8.09 12.41
C LEU A 97 32.73 9.01 12.17
N SER A 98 32.55 10.33 12.27
CA SER A 98 33.67 11.29 12.30
C SER A 98 34.53 11.31 11.03
N LYS A 99 33.93 10.97 9.88
CA LYS A 99 34.56 11.00 8.55
C LYS A 99 34.38 12.37 7.88
N SER A 100 34.99 12.55 6.71
CA SER A 100 34.92 13.81 5.94
C SER A 100 33.52 14.10 5.41
N SER A 101 33.26 15.37 5.08
CA SER A 101 31.99 15.82 4.51
C SER A 101 31.66 15.07 3.21
N SER A 102 32.65 14.89 2.35
CA SER A 102 32.52 14.15 1.08
C SER A 102 32.18 12.67 1.30
N TYR A 103 32.79 12.02 2.29
CA TYR A 103 32.46 10.64 2.64
C TYR A 103 31.01 10.52 3.13
N ASN A 104 30.60 11.39 4.06
CA ASN A 104 29.25 11.35 4.63
C ASN A 104 28.18 11.55 3.54
N ALA A 105 28.37 12.54 2.66
CA ALA A 105 27.47 12.78 1.54
C ALA A 105 27.36 11.54 0.63
N SER A 106 28.50 10.96 0.24
CA SER A 106 28.54 9.80 -0.65
C SER A 106 27.84 8.58 -0.05
N VAL A 107 28.12 8.26 1.22
CA VAL A 107 27.49 7.13 1.93
C VAL A 107 25.99 7.36 2.09
N LEU A 108 25.56 8.56 2.47
CA LEU A 108 24.15 8.85 2.67
C LEU A 108 23.35 8.83 1.37
N VAL A 109 23.92 9.35 0.27
CA VAL A 109 23.31 9.23 -1.06
C VAL A 109 23.26 7.78 -1.51
N ALA A 110 24.32 6.99 -1.28
CA ALA A 110 24.31 5.56 -1.60
C ALA A 110 23.24 4.79 -0.80
N LEU A 111 23.11 5.06 0.51
CA LEU A 111 22.05 4.49 1.35
C LEU A 111 20.66 4.92 0.86
N TRP A 112 20.49 6.18 0.45
CA TRP A 112 19.25 6.66 -0.15
C TRP A 112 18.90 5.91 -1.43
N VAL A 113 19.84 5.77 -2.38
CA VAL A 113 19.62 5.01 -3.61
C VAL A 113 19.27 3.55 -3.28
N LEU A 114 19.99 2.94 -2.34
CA LEU A 114 19.78 1.55 -1.95
C LEU A 114 18.38 1.34 -1.35
N LEU A 115 18.01 2.12 -0.33
CA LEU A 115 16.76 1.95 0.42
C LEU A 115 15.53 2.44 -0.34
N CYS A 116 15.67 3.45 -1.19
CA CYS A 116 14.55 4.06 -1.90
C CYS A 116 14.35 3.52 -3.32
N VAL A 117 15.40 3.02 -3.97
CA VAL A 117 15.32 2.63 -5.40
C VAL A 117 15.68 1.17 -5.58
N VAL A 118 16.89 0.77 -5.20
CA VAL A 118 17.43 -0.57 -5.51
C VAL A 118 16.62 -1.66 -4.79
N LEU A 119 16.48 -1.58 -3.46
CA LEU A 119 15.77 -2.61 -2.71
C LEU A 119 14.29 -2.72 -3.09
N PRO A 120 13.52 -1.62 -3.24
CA PRO A 120 12.15 -1.70 -3.75
C PRO A 120 12.06 -2.31 -5.16
N ALA A 121 12.96 -1.95 -6.07
CA ALA A 121 12.99 -2.51 -7.42
C ALA A 121 13.33 -4.01 -7.41
N SER A 122 14.34 -4.42 -6.64
CA SER A 122 14.69 -5.83 -6.47
C SER A 122 13.56 -6.63 -5.83
N LEU A 123 12.85 -6.06 -4.85
CA LEU A 123 11.66 -6.67 -4.26
C LEU A 123 10.58 -6.90 -5.32
N ASN A 124 10.32 -5.92 -6.18
CA ASN A 124 9.35 -6.05 -7.26
C ASN A 124 9.74 -7.13 -8.29
N LEU A 125 11.02 -7.25 -8.63
CA LEU A 125 11.54 -8.29 -9.51
C LEU A 125 11.32 -9.69 -8.90
N VAL A 126 11.67 -9.87 -7.62
CA VAL A 126 11.45 -11.13 -6.91
C VAL A 126 9.97 -11.49 -6.87
N LEU A 127 9.09 -10.52 -6.59
CA LEU A 127 7.64 -10.75 -6.58
C LEU A 127 7.10 -11.17 -7.95
N THR A 128 7.60 -10.54 -9.02
CA THR A 128 7.18 -10.83 -10.39
C THR A 128 7.61 -12.21 -10.85
N GLN A 129 8.81 -12.65 -10.46
CA GLN A 129 9.32 -13.99 -10.79
C GLN A 129 8.71 -15.09 -9.92
N LYS A 130 8.71 -14.92 -8.58
CA LYS A 130 8.30 -15.97 -7.63
C LYS A 130 6.79 -16.15 -7.57
N TYR A 131 6.03 -15.06 -7.69
CA TYR A 131 4.58 -15.08 -7.64
C TYR A 131 3.99 -14.56 -8.95
N SER A 132 4.48 -15.05 -10.09
CA SER A 132 3.95 -14.69 -11.41
C SER A 132 2.46 -15.04 -11.51
N VAL A 133 1.69 -14.21 -12.21
CA VAL A 133 0.23 -14.36 -12.34
C VAL A 133 -0.15 -14.58 -13.83
N PRO A 134 0.34 -15.65 -14.49
CA PRO A 134 -0.04 -15.97 -15.87
C PRO A 134 -1.54 -16.24 -16.02
N GLU A 135 -2.19 -16.69 -14.94
CA GLU A 135 -3.63 -16.96 -14.89
C GLU A 135 -4.47 -15.70 -15.05
N ALA A 136 -3.90 -14.50 -14.95
CA ALA A 136 -4.64 -13.26 -15.23
C ALA A 136 -5.12 -13.22 -16.69
N LEU A 137 -4.30 -13.67 -17.64
CA LEU A 137 -4.70 -13.77 -19.04
C LEU A 137 -5.73 -14.88 -19.23
N GLN A 138 -5.47 -16.06 -18.64
CA GLN A 138 -6.42 -17.19 -18.70
C GLN A 138 -7.77 -16.83 -18.09
N ASN A 139 -7.79 -16.00 -17.05
CA ASN A 139 -9.01 -15.53 -16.41
C ASN A 139 -9.85 -14.68 -17.38
N VAL A 140 -9.22 -13.77 -18.12
CA VAL A 140 -9.91 -12.96 -19.14
C VAL A 140 -10.43 -13.85 -20.27
N ILE A 141 -9.63 -14.83 -20.70
CA ILE A 141 -10.03 -15.79 -21.75
C ILE A 141 -11.23 -16.62 -21.28
N ASN A 142 -11.13 -17.28 -20.11
CA ASN A 142 -12.20 -18.10 -19.55
C ASN A 142 -13.49 -17.31 -19.36
N GLN A 143 -13.40 -16.07 -18.87
CA GLN A 143 -14.58 -15.23 -18.68
C GLN A 143 -15.25 -14.90 -20.01
N ARG A 144 -14.46 -14.61 -21.06
CA ARG A 144 -14.96 -14.27 -22.38
C ARG A 144 -15.55 -15.49 -23.08
N GLU A 145 -14.76 -16.55 -23.24
CA GLU A 145 -15.18 -17.79 -23.93
C GLU A 145 -16.35 -18.46 -23.21
N GLY A 146 -16.38 -18.37 -21.88
CA GLY A 146 -17.38 -19.06 -21.06
C GLY A 146 -18.82 -18.65 -21.31
N TYR A 147 -19.07 -17.45 -21.84
CA TYR A 147 -20.39 -17.06 -22.32
C TYR A 147 -20.43 -16.92 -23.86
N HIS A 148 -19.35 -16.48 -24.52
CA HIS A 148 -19.37 -16.25 -25.97
C HIS A 148 -19.59 -17.52 -26.78
N GLU A 149 -18.95 -18.64 -26.41
CA GLU A 149 -19.14 -19.90 -27.14
C GLU A 149 -20.53 -20.51 -26.95
N LYS A 150 -21.24 -20.09 -25.90
CA LYS A 150 -22.53 -20.68 -25.51
C LYS A 150 -23.69 -20.27 -26.41
N TRP A 151 -23.51 -19.24 -27.23
CA TRP A 151 -24.47 -18.84 -28.26
C TRP A 151 -24.71 -19.94 -29.30
N ASP A 152 -23.67 -20.71 -29.61
CA ASP A 152 -23.71 -21.76 -30.64
C ASP A 152 -23.86 -23.18 -30.06
N MET A 153 -24.09 -23.29 -28.74
CA MET A 153 -24.21 -24.58 -28.04
C MET A 153 -25.67 -24.89 -27.65
N PRO A 154 -26.02 -26.19 -27.46
CA PRO A 154 -27.30 -26.56 -26.89
C PRO A 154 -27.54 -25.89 -25.53
N LYS A 155 -28.78 -25.46 -25.25
CA LYS A 155 -29.10 -24.71 -24.03
C LYS A 155 -28.82 -25.50 -22.76
N GLU A 156 -28.92 -26.82 -22.82
CA GLU A 156 -28.66 -27.75 -21.72
C GLU A 156 -27.25 -27.58 -21.18
N VAL A 157 -26.27 -27.29 -22.05
CA VAL A 157 -24.86 -27.03 -21.68
C VAL A 157 -24.72 -25.84 -20.75
N THR A 158 -25.61 -24.86 -20.88
CA THR A 158 -25.67 -23.66 -20.03
C THR A 158 -26.60 -23.85 -18.84
N MET A 159 -27.82 -24.32 -19.09
CA MET A 159 -28.90 -24.29 -18.11
C MET A 159 -28.72 -25.34 -17.02
N LYS A 160 -28.14 -26.50 -17.33
CA LYS A 160 -27.90 -27.52 -16.31
C LYS A 160 -26.91 -27.02 -15.23
N PRO A 161 -25.70 -26.52 -15.56
CA PRO A 161 -24.81 -25.91 -14.56
C PRO A 161 -25.44 -24.69 -13.87
N PHE A 162 -26.17 -23.83 -14.61
CA PHE A 162 -26.84 -22.67 -14.01
C PHE A 162 -27.84 -23.07 -12.93
N PHE A 163 -28.60 -24.13 -13.15
CA PHE A 163 -29.56 -24.66 -12.18
C PHE A 163 -28.90 -25.49 -11.05
N GLU A 164 -27.69 -25.99 -11.25
CA GLU A 164 -26.88 -26.57 -10.17
C GLU A 164 -26.33 -25.47 -9.26
N HIS A 165 -25.88 -24.34 -9.83
CA HIS A 165 -25.41 -23.16 -9.11
C HIS A 165 -26.56 -22.48 -8.35
N TYR A 166 -27.71 -22.28 -9.00
CA TYR A 166 -28.89 -21.64 -8.42
C TYR A 166 -30.13 -22.54 -8.43
N PRO A 167 -30.20 -23.57 -7.56
CA PRO A 167 -31.33 -24.51 -7.51
C PRO A 167 -32.69 -23.85 -7.30
N GLN A 168 -32.72 -22.72 -6.58
CA GLN A 168 -33.93 -21.94 -6.31
C GLN A 168 -34.58 -21.36 -7.58
N LEU A 169 -33.85 -21.25 -8.70
CA LEU A 169 -34.40 -20.72 -9.95
C LEU A 169 -35.15 -21.77 -10.76
N LYS A 170 -35.03 -23.06 -10.43
CA LYS A 170 -35.79 -24.15 -11.08
C LYS A 170 -37.30 -24.04 -10.94
N GLN A 171 -37.79 -23.25 -9.97
CA GLN A 171 -39.22 -23.03 -9.75
C GLN A 171 -39.88 -22.18 -10.86
N TYR A 172 -39.09 -21.41 -11.62
CA TYR A 172 -39.59 -20.56 -12.70
C TYR A 172 -39.69 -21.35 -14.02
N PRO A 173 -40.71 -21.09 -14.86
CA PRO A 173 -40.89 -21.81 -16.12
C PRO A 173 -39.76 -21.45 -17.10
N PHE A 174 -39.00 -22.46 -17.53
CA PHE A 174 -37.97 -22.29 -18.55
C PHE A 174 -38.50 -22.65 -19.95
N PRO A 175 -38.58 -21.72 -20.91
CA PRO A 175 -39.04 -21.99 -22.27
C PRO A 175 -37.94 -22.69 -23.10
N ALA A 176 -37.82 -24.01 -22.93
CA ALA A 176 -36.78 -24.82 -23.58
C ALA A 176 -36.92 -24.86 -25.12
N ASP A 177 -38.13 -24.67 -25.64
CA ASP A 177 -38.51 -24.69 -27.05
C ASP A 177 -38.18 -23.38 -27.80
N LYS A 178 -38.22 -22.21 -27.14
CA LYS A 178 -37.95 -20.90 -27.77
C LYS A 178 -36.48 -20.74 -28.16
N THR A 179 -36.12 -20.33 -29.37
CA THR A 179 -34.71 -20.09 -29.75
C THR A 179 -33.98 -19.15 -28.78
N PHE A 180 -34.68 -18.14 -28.25
CA PHE A 180 -34.13 -17.19 -27.29
C PHE A 180 -35.09 -17.01 -26.11
N SER A 181 -34.51 -16.83 -24.91
CA SER A 181 -35.21 -16.30 -23.74
C SER A 181 -34.24 -15.53 -22.86
N TRP A 182 -34.73 -14.52 -22.15
CA TRP A 182 -33.92 -13.79 -21.16
C TRP A 182 -33.44 -14.71 -20.04
N PHE A 183 -34.21 -15.74 -19.71
CA PHE A 183 -33.80 -16.79 -18.77
C PHE A 183 -32.50 -17.47 -19.24
N TRP A 184 -32.50 -17.98 -20.48
CA TRP A 184 -31.30 -18.59 -21.04
C TRP A 184 -30.15 -17.58 -21.16
N TYR A 185 -30.42 -16.35 -21.61
CA TYR A 185 -29.40 -15.33 -21.78
C TYR A 185 -28.64 -15.03 -20.48
N TYR A 186 -29.34 -14.85 -19.36
CA TYR A 186 -28.69 -14.60 -18.07
C TYR A 186 -28.03 -15.84 -17.47
N GLY A 187 -28.58 -17.03 -17.71
CA GLY A 187 -27.90 -18.29 -17.38
C GLY A 187 -26.60 -18.46 -18.14
N MET A 188 -26.59 -18.06 -19.42
CA MET A 188 -25.43 -18.07 -20.31
C MET A 188 -24.36 -17.08 -19.86
N GLN A 189 -24.75 -15.86 -19.49
CA GLN A 189 -23.82 -14.87 -18.93
C GLN A 189 -23.16 -15.36 -17.63
N GLN A 190 -23.88 -16.09 -16.77
CA GLN A 190 -23.31 -16.69 -15.56
C GLN A 190 -22.20 -17.70 -15.87
N MET A 191 -22.23 -18.39 -17.00
CA MET A 191 -21.19 -19.36 -17.37
C MET A 191 -19.80 -18.73 -17.51
N GLY A 192 -19.72 -17.46 -17.93
CA GLY A 192 -18.46 -16.72 -17.93
C GLY A 192 -17.88 -16.54 -16.52
N ASP A 193 -18.74 -16.25 -15.54
CA ASP A 193 -18.32 -16.18 -14.14
C ASP A 193 -17.90 -17.57 -13.61
N ASP A 194 -18.67 -18.62 -13.90
CA ASP A 194 -18.42 -19.95 -13.35
C ASP A 194 -17.13 -20.58 -13.92
N GLN A 195 -16.90 -20.43 -15.23
CA GLN A 195 -15.67 -20.93 -15.87
C GLN A 195 -14.41 -20.15 -15.48
N ALA A 196 -14.56 -18.88 -15.13
CA ALA A 196 -13.46 -18.05 -14.64
C ALA A 196 -13.18 -18.22 -13.14
N PHE A 197 -13.97 -19.03 -12.42
CA PHE A 197 -13.86 -19.14 -10.96
C PHE A 197 -12.47 -19.60 -10.49
N GLU A 198 -11.96 -20.72 -11.02
CA GLU A 198 -10.68 -21.29 -10.59
C GLU A 198 -9.50 -20.38 -10.94
N SER A 199 -9.50 -19.79 -12.13
CA SER A 199 -8.45 -18.85 -12.55
C SER A 199 -8.50 -17.57 -11.71
N ARG A 200 -9.68 -16.97 -11.44
CA ARG A 200 -9.82 -15.86 -10.50
C ARG A 200 -9.27 -16.18 -9.12
N LYS A 201 -9.64 -17.35 -8.58
CA LYS A 201 -9.21 -17.78 -7.24
C LYS A 201 -7.68 -17.89 -7.17
N SER A 202 -7.06 -18.53 -8.16
CA SER A 202 -5.61 -18.62 -8.30
C SER A 202 -4.94 -17.23 -8.36
N VAL A 203 -5.49 -16.30 -9.15
CA VAL A 203 -5.02 -14.91 -9.20
C VAL A 203 -5.08 -14.25 -7.82
N ALA A 204 -6.23 -14.34 -7.14
CA ALA A 204 -6.43 -13.72 -5.84
C ALA A 204 -5.48 -14.29 -4.77
N GLU A 205 -5.26 -15.60 -4.74
CA GLU A 205 -4.33 -16.27 -3.83
C GLU A 205 -2.89 -15.81 -4.05
N LYS A 206 -2.43 -15.71 -5.30
CA LYS A 206 -1.09 -15.21 -5.62
C LYS A 206 -0.92 -13.74 -5.26
N LEU A 207 -1.94 -12.91 -5.46
CA LEU A 207 -1.92 -11.52 -5.02
C LEU A 207 -1.83 -11.40 -3.49
N LYS A 208 -2.53 -12.26 -2.74
CA LYS A 208 -2.38 -12.34 -1.27
C LYS A 208 -0.97 -12.75 -0.84
N LEU A 209 -0.35 -13.72 -1.53
CA LEU A 209 1.04 -14.11 -1.27
C LEU A 209 2.02 -12.96 -1.54
N ARG A 210 1.82 -12.21 -2.62
CA ARG A 210 2.60 -11.00 -2.90
C ARG A 210 2.46 -9.97 -1.78
N GLN A 211 1.24 -9.71 -1.32
CA GLN A 211 1.00 -8.77 -0.22
C GLN A 211 1.69 -9.22 1.06
N HIS A 212 1.57 -10.50 1.42
CA HIS A 212 2.19 -11.05 2.62
C HIS A 212 3.72 -10.92 2.59
N PHE A 213 4.34 -11.32 1.47
CA PHE A 213 5.79 -11.19 1.30
C PHE A 213 6.25 -9.73 1.37
N THR A 214 5.54 -8.83 0.70
CA THR A 214 5.82 -7.39 0.72
C THR A 214 5.69 -6.81 2.13
N SER A 215 4.71 -7.28 2.92
CA SER A 215 4.50 -6.85 4.29
C SER A 215 5.65 -7.27 5.22
N ILE A 216 6.21 -8.47 5.03
CA ILE A 216 7.41 -8.91 5.77
C ILE A 216 8.63 -8.09 5.35
N ALA A 217 8.85 -7.91 4.04
CA ALA A 217 9.97 -7.14 3.53
C ALA A 217 9.92 -5.68 4.04
N ALA A 218 8.72 -5.10 4.13
CA ALA A 218 8.51 -3.76 4.66
C ALA A 218 9.03 -3.59 6.10
N LEU A 219 9.06 -4.63 6.94
CA LEU A 219 9.60 -4.52 8.29
C LEU A 219 11.06 -4.04 8.32
N PHE A 220 11.82 -4.33 7.27
CA PHE A 220 13.23 -3.98 7.13
C PHE A 220 13.49 -2.85 6.13
N LEU A 221 12.46 -2.44 5.38
CA LEU A 221 12.55 -1.46 4.30
C LEU A 221 11.67 -0.25 4.60
N PRO A 222 12.19 0.76 5.33
CA PRO A 222 11.45 1.95 5.78
C PRO A 222 10.66 2.66 4.68
N THR A 223 11.23 2.75 3.47
CA THR A 223 10.55 3.38 2.33
C THR A 223 9.33 2.58 1.88
N VAL A 224 9.45 1.24 1.77
CA VAL A 224 8.34 0.35 1.40
C VAL A 224 7.27 0.38 2.50
N GLN A 225 7.68 0.31 3.76
CA GLN A 225 6.79 0.39 4.90
C GLN A 225 5.95 1.67 4.94
N THR A 226 6.61 2.81 4.74
CA THR A 226 5.95 4.12 4.69
C THR A 226 4.93 4.17 3.54
N GLN A 227 5.28 3.61 2.38
CA GLN A 227 4.39 3.55 1.23
C GLN A 227 3.17 2.67 1.48
N LEU A 228 3.37 1.46 2.00
CA LEU A 228 2.26 0.56 2.32
C LEU A 228 1.33 1.17 3.36
N GLY A 229 1.88 1.76 4.43
CA GLY A 229 1.07 2.37 5.49
C GLY A 229 0.22 3.53 4.98
N ILE A 230 0.75 4.41 4.12
CA ILE A 230 -0.03 5.51 3.54
C ILE A 230 -1.11 4.97 2.59
N ASN A 231 -0.81 3.96 1.78
CA ASN A 231 -1.79 3.35 0.87
C ASN A 231 -2.93 2.64 1.62
N GLU A 232 -2.61 1.95 2.73
CA GLU A 232 -3.60 1.27 3.58
C GLU A 232 -4.54 2.27 4.24
N VAL A 233 -4.02 3.39 4.76
CA VAL A 233 -4.86 4.48 5.29
C VAL A 233 -5.72 5.13 4.20
N ALA A 234 -5.21 5.26 2.98
CA ALA A 234 -5.95 5.78 1.85
C ALA A 234 -6.98 4.78 1.27
N GLY A 235 -6.95 3.51 1.68
CA GLY A 235 -7.80 2.46 1.10
C GLY A 235 -7.46 2.14 -0.36
N THR A 236 -6.20 2.37 -0.77
CA THR A 236 -5.71 2.15 -2.14
C THR A 236 -4.69 1.00 -2.22
N ASP A 237 -4.56 0.23 -1.13
CA ASP A 237 -3.70 -0.94 -1.08
C ASP A 237 -4.34 -2.17 -1.75
N LEU A 238 -3.54 -3.23 -1.92
CA LEU A 238 -3.97 -4.45 -2.60
C LEU A 238 -5.09 -5.18 -1.83
N ASN A 239 -5.12 -5.12 -0.50
CA ASN A 239 -6.20 -5.78 0.25
C ASN A 239 -7.52 -5.03 0.06
N ALA A 240 -7.52 -3.70 0.10
CA ALA A 240 -8.71 -2.90 -0.20
C ALA A 240 -9.23 -3.19 -1.61
N HIS A 241 -8.34 -3.33 -2.59
CA HIS A 241 -8.72 -3.69 -3.96
C HIS A 241 -9.37 -5.08 -4.05
N LEU A 242 -8.78 -6.11 -3.42
CA LEU A 242 -9.35 -7.46 -3.42
C LEU A 242 -10.69 -7.52 -2.68
N ALA A 243 -10.81 -6.80 -1.56
CA ALA A 243 -12.06 -6.69 -0.80
C ALA A 243 -13.15 -5.99 -1.62
N PHE A 244 -12.80 -4.92 -2.35
CA PHE A 244 -13.72 -4.25 -3.26
C PHE A 244 -14.21 -5.19 -4.36
N GLN A 245 -13.32 -5.96 -4.99
CA GLN A 245 -13.70 -6.92 -6.02
C GLN A 245 -14.67 -8.01 -5.50
N GLU A 246 -14.48 -8.48 -4.27
CA GLU A 246 -15.39 -9.43 -3.63
C GLU A 246 -16.75 -8.80 -3.30
N ALA A 247 -16.74 -7.61 -2.69
CA ALA A 247 -17.96 -6.87 -2.37
C ALA A 247 -18.77 -6.53 -3.62
N TYR A 248 -18.09 -6.09 -4.69
CA TYR A 248 -18.71 -5.82 -5.98
C TYR A 248 -19.38 -7.06 -6.58
N ARG A 249 -18.71 -8.22 -6.55
CA ARG A 249 -19.28 -9.48 -7.05
C ARG A 249 -20.50 -9.89 -6.25
N SER A 250 -20.41 -9.84 -4.92
CA SER A 250 -21.52 -10.16 -4.02
C SER A 250 -22.73 -9.23 -4.25
N PHE A 251 -22.47 -7.93 -4.40
CA PHE A 251 -23.50 -6.93 -4.70
C PHE A 251 -24.16 -7.22 -6.05
N HIS A 252 -23.35 -7.51 -7.08
CA HIS A 252 -23.85 -7.81 -8.41
C HIS A 252 -24.68 -9.08 -8.44
N GLU A 253 -24.24 -10.16 -7.77
CA GLU A 253 -24.99 -11.40 -7.65
C GLU A 253 -26.34 -11.20 -6.94
N LYS A 254 -26.34 -10.55 -5.78
CA LYS A 254 -27.56 -10.19 -5.04
C LYS A 254 -28.53 -9.39 -5.91
N THR A 255 -28.01 -8.42 -6.66
CA THR A 255 -28.81 -7.59 -7.58
C THR A 255 -29.41 -8.44 -8.70
N ARG A 256 -28.61 -9.28 -9.37
CA ARG A 256 -29.09 -10.20 -10.42
C ARG A 256 -30.19 -11.12 -9.89
N LEU A 257 -29.96 -11.78 -8.76
CA LEU A 257 -30.91 -12.72 -8.13
C LEU A 257 -32.22 -12.03 -7.71
N GLN A 258 -32.18 -10.76 -7.31
CA GLN A 258 -33.37 -9.98 -7.01
C GLN A 258 -34.24 -9.74 -8.25
N PHE A 259 -33.63 -9.55 -9.43
CA PHE A 259 -34.35 -9.24 -10.67
C PHE A 259 -34.72 -10.46 -11.51
N TYR A 260 -34.01 -11.58 -11.37
CA TYR A 260 -34.28 -12.82 -12.12
C TYR A 260 -35.74 -13.28 -12.08
N PRO A 261 -36.46 -13.29 -10.95
CA PRO A 261 -37.87 -13.69 -10.94
C PRO A 261 -38.73 -12.86 -11.90
N ALA A 262 -38.57 -11.53 -11.90
CA ALA A 262 -39.33 -10.65 -12.78
C ALA A 262 -38.94 -10.86 -14.25
N ILE A 263 -37.64 -11.01 -14.52
CA ILE A 263 -37.12 -11.26 -15.88
C ILE A 263 -37.63 -12.59 -16.43
N PHE A 264 -37.60 -13.66 -15.61
CA PHE A 264 -37.97 -15.01 -16.04
C PHE A 264 -39.48 -15.19 -16.19
N LEU A 265 -40.27 -14.42 -15.45
CA LEU A 265 -41.72 -14.34 -15.59
C LEU A 265 -42.17 -13.28 -16.62
N GLU A 266 -41.23 -12.66 -17.32
CA GLU A 266 -41.48 -11.60 -18.33
C GLU A 266 -42.33 -10.44 -17.78
N HIS A 267 -42.18 -10.12 -16.49
CA HIS A 267 -42.86 -8.99 -15.85
C HIS A 267 -42.32 -7.64 -16.34
N GLY A 268 -43.22 -6.67 -16.51
CA GLY A 268 -42.86 -5.30 -16.87
C GLY A 268 -42.13 -4.55 -15.75
N ILE A 269 -41.48 -3.44 -16.12
CA ILE A 269 -40.80 -2.55 -15.16
C ILE A 269 -41.78 -2.00 -14.11
N GLU A 270 -43.03 -1.75 -14.51
CA GLU A 270 -44.08 -1.16 -13.67
C GLU A 270 -44.46 -2.07 -12.49
N THR A 271 -44.39 -3.39 -12.68
CA THR A 271 -44.69 -4.40 -11.65
C THR A 271 -43.44 -4.86 -10.91
N THR A 272 -42.26 -4.43 -11.35
CA THR A 272 -40.96 -4.74 -10.74
C THR A 272 -40.53 -3.57 -9.86
N LYS A 273 -40.21 -3.80 -8.59
CA LYS A 273 -39.77 -2.74 -7.66
C LYS A 273 -38.33 -2.27 -7.96
N VAL A 274 -38.05 -1.77 -9.16
CA VAL A 274 -36.71 -1.34 -9.60
C VAL A 274 -36.17 -0.23 -8.69
N SER A 275 -37.02 0.71 -8.27
CA SER A 275 -36.68 1.82 -7.36
C SER A 275 -36.24 1.40 -5.96
N SER A 276 -36.43 0.13 -5.58
CA SER A 276 -35.94 -0.40 -4.30
C SER A 276 -34.45 -0.72 -4.30
N THR A 277 -33.82 -0.80 -5.47
CA THR A 277 -32.39 -1.10 -5.61
C THR A 277 -31.59 0.20 -5.51
N LYS A 278 -30.89 0.39 -4.39
CA LYS A 278 -30.04 1.55 -4.16
C LYS A 278 -28.60 1.26 -4.57
N LEU A 279 -27.88 2.30 -4.98
CA LEU A 279 -26.43 2.22 -5.12
C LEU A 279 -25.81 1.98 -3.75
N GLU A 280 -24.96 0.95 -3.65
CA GLU A 280 -24.16 0.68 -2.47
C GLU A 280 -22.78 1.33 -2.62
N THR A 281 -22.28 1.94 -1.54
CA THR A 281 -20.93 2.51 -1.48
C THR A 281 -20.00 1.55 -0.79
N PHE A 282 -18.86 1.24 -1.40
CA PHE A 282 -17.81 0.47 -0.74
C PHE A 282 -16.89 1.40 0.04
N ALA A 283 -16.82 1.20 1.36
CA ALA A 283 -15.83 1.81 2.22
C ALA A 283 -14.82 0.73 2.62
N PRO A 284 -13.53 0.83 2.23
CA PRO A 284 -12.53 -0.14 2.64
C PRO A 284 -12.39 -0.13 4.17
N ALA A 285 -12.23 -1.30 4.75
CA ALA A 285 -11.95 -1.41 6.19
C ALA A 285 -10.60 -0.73 6.48
N THR A 286 -10.60 0.25 7.39
CA THR A 286 -9.37 0.87 7.86
C THR A 286 -8.66 -0.11 8.81
N ILE A 287 -7.77 -0.93 8.27
CA ILE A 287 -6.93 -1.82 9.07
C ILE A 287 -5.88 -0.95 9.77
N LYS A 288 -6.04 -0.79 11.08
CA LYS A 288 -5.15 0.00 11.94
C LYS A 288 -4.11 -0.90 12.61
N ASP A 289 -3.32 -1.59 11.79
CA ASP A 289 -2.25 -2.44 12.29
C ASP A 289 -0.99 -1.61 12.64
N TRP A 290 -1.06 -0.93 13.78
CA TRP A 290 0.04 -0.12 14.30
C TRP A 290 1.29 -0.94 14.65
N THR A 291 1.15 -2.27 14.79
CA THR A 291 2.29 -3.15 15.12
C THR A 291 3.38 -3.09 14.06
N ARG A 292 3.01 -2.81 12.80
CA ARG A 292 3.97 -2.65 11.72
C ARG A 292 4.94 -1.51 12.02
N LEU A 293 4.48 -0.38 12.57
CA LEU A 293 5.33 0.78 12.89
C LEU A 293 6.40 0.51 13.96
N VAL A 294 6.27 -0.60 14.70
CA VAL A 294 7.26 -1.04 15.68
C VAL A 294 8.61 -1.26 15.01
N SER A 295 8.65 -1.85 13.81
CA SER A 295 9.92 -2.12 13.13
C SER A 295 10.68 -0.83 12.79
N LEU A 296 9.99 0.18 12.25
CA LEU A 296 10.56 1.48 11.93
C LEU A 296 11.06 2.19 13.19
N SER A 297 10.30 2.09 14.28
CA SER A 297 10.66 2.66 15.58
C SER A 297 11.90 1.97 16.15
N LEU A 298 11.97 0.64 16.09
CA LEU A 298 13.12 -0.15 16.55
C LEU A 298 14.38 0.17 15.74
N LEU A 299 14.28 0.25 14.42
CA LEU A 299 15.40 0.64 13.56
C LEU A 299 15.88 2.06 13.87
N THR A 300 14.95 2.99 14.10
CA THR A 300 15.28 4.36 14.49
C THR A 300 16.02 4.41 15.83
N ILE A 301 15.51 3.70 16.84
CA ILE A 301 16.14 3.59 18.17
C ILE A 301 17.53 2.94 18.04
N LEU A 302 17.68 1.90 17.23
CA LEU A 302 18.97 1.26 16.96
C LEU A 302 20.00 2.26 16.42
N PHE A 303 19.68 3.02 15.37
CA PHE A 303 20.62 4.01 14.84
C PHE A 303 20.92 5.14 15.83
N LEU A 304 19.94 5.60 16.59
CA LEU A 304 20.16 6.61 17.64
C LEU A 304 21.07 6.10 18.76
N THR A 305 20.85 4.87 19.26
CA THR A 305 21.70 4.27 20.30
C THR A 305 23.14 4.07 19.83
N LEU A 306 23.33 3.60 18.59
CA LEU A 306 24.67 3.51 17.97
C LEU A 306 25.33 4.90 17.87
N THR A 307 24.55 5.93 17.53
CA THR A 307 25.04 7.31 17.45
C THR A 307 25.49 7.83 18.81
N PHE A 308 24.69 7.63 19.86
CA PHE A 308 25.07 8.02 21.22
C PHE A 308 26.35 7.34 21.69
N ARG A 309 26.57 6.07 21.32
CA ARG A 309 27.82 5.37 21.60
C ARG A 309 29.02 6.03 20.91
N ASN A 310 28.90 6.28 19.60
CA ASN A 310 29.98 6.90 18.81
C ASN A 310 30.32 8.32 19.32
N LEU A 311 29.31 9.12 19.68
CA LEU A 311 29.54 10.47 20.22
C LEU A 311 30.25 10.47 21.58
N ARG A 312 30.00 9.46 22.43
CA ARG A 312 30.74 9.30 23.69
C ARG A 312 32.21 8.98 23.44
N GLU A 313 32.51 8.11 22.48
CA GLU A 313 33.89 7.77 22.12
C GLU A 313 34.67 9.01 21.62
N ILE A 314 34.04 9.86 20.81
CA ILE A 314 34.66 11.12 20.34
C ILE A 314 35.02 12.07 21.49
N GLN A 315 34.28 12.04 22.61
CA GLN A 315 34.61 12.84 23.79
C GLN A 315 35.77 12.26 24.61
N ILE A 316 36.02 10.95 24.52
CA ILE A 316 37.03 10.24 25.32
C ILE A 316 38.41 10.29 24.65
N VAL A 317 38.49 10.34 23.32
CA VAL A 317 39.75 10.50 22.59
C VAL A 317 40.27 11.94 22.78
N LYS A 318 41.13 12.10 23.79
CA LYS A 318 41.88 13.31 24.13
C LYS A 318 42.90 13.65 23.06
#